data_AF-A0A941BH27-F1
#
_entry.id   AF-A0A941BH27-F1
#
_cell.length_a   1.000
_cell.length_b   1.000
_cell.length_c   1.000
_cell.angle_alpha   90.00
_cell.angle_beta   90.00
_cell.angle_gamma   90.00
#
_symmetry.space_group_name_H-M   'P 1'
#
loop_
_entity.id
_entity.type
_entity.pdbx_description
1 polymer ?
#
loop_
_entity_poly.entity_id
_entity_poly.type
_entity_poly.pdbx_seq_one_letter_code
_entity_poly.pdbx_strand_id
1 'polypeptide(L)'
;METLMDVPAGQMGVTQGVDRKGPLKGKGGALAQWHRQAAHKLATVHEAMQVLAQATREVQGRRWSLQVHRLRDTAWQLRWREASPPRSHTVWECIEPELSQLAPGLAQWLRETQDSAVLLNHQEQVARYELKTIARLLGSRAPHGGEHGAG
;
A
#
# COMPACT_ATOMS: atom_id res chain seq x y z
N MET A 1 56.09 3.80 51.13
CA MET A 1 55.05 2.98 51.77
C MET A 1 53.97 2.80 50.72
N GLU A 2 54.13 1.79 49.87
CA GLU A 2 53.43 0.49 50.01
C GLU A 2 51.91 0.71 49.95
N THR A 3 51.21 0.29 48.90
CA THR A 3 50.92 -1.14 48.73
C THR A 3 50.64 -1.46 47.26
N LEU A 4 51.40 -2.45 46.78
CA LEU A 4 51.15 -3.30 45.63
C LEU A 4 49.98 -4.24 45.97
N MET A 5 48.93 -4.29 45.15
CA MET A 5 48.09 -5.49 45.04
C MET A 5 48.03 -5.90 43.58
N ASP A 6 48.63 -7.07 43.35
CA ASP A 6 48.64 -7.83 42.11
C ASP A 6 47.37 -8.72 42.03
N VAL A 7 47.20 -9.37 40.87
CA VAL A 7 46.39 -10.57 40.58
C VAL A 7 44.93 -10.35 40.08
N PRO A 8 44.39 -11.10 39.07
CA PRO A 8 45.01 -11.86 37.96
C PRO A 8 44.45 -11.54 36.56
N ALA A 9 45.25 -11.85 35.52
CA ALA A 9 44.76 -12.17 34.18
C ALA A 9 43.96 -13.49 34.21
N GLY A 10 42.64 -13.40 34.01
CA GLY A 10 41.72 -14.52 33.91
C GLY A 10 41.20 -14.70 32.48
N GLN A 11 41.28 -15.93 32.01
CA GLN A 11 41.24 -16.36 30.61
C GLN A 11 39.94 -16.09 29.85
N MET A 12 40.14 -15.91 28.55
CA MET A 12 39.17 -16.06 27.48
C MET A 12 38.38 -17.36 27.60
N GLY A 13 37.06 -17.23 27.51
CA GLY A 13 36.12 -18.33 27.39
C GLY A 13 34.77 -17.84 26.88
N VAL A 14 34.73 -16.90 25.93
CA VAL A 14 33.48 -16.63 25.21
C VAL A 14 33.34 -17.74 24.18
N THR A 15 32.72 -18.85 24.59
CA THR A 15 32.14 -19.80 23.65
C THR A 15 31.02 -19.06 22.93
N GLN A 16 31.37 -18.37 21.84
CA GLN A 16 30.40 -17.96 20.83
C GLN A 16 29.79 -19.25 20.29
N GLY A 17 28.66 -19.65 20.88
CA GLY A 17 27.72 -20.55 20.25
C GLY A 17 27.23 -19.85 18.99
N VAL A 18 27.95 -20.06 17.88
CA VAL A 18 27.48 -19.71 16.54
C VAL A 18 26.11 -20.38 16.39
N ASP A 19 25.06 -19.56 16.39
CA ASP A 19 23.71 -19.99 16.07
C ASP A 19 23.78 -20.57 14.66
N ARG A 20 23.82 -21.91 14.56
CA ARG A 20 23.76 -22.66 13.31
C ARG A 20 22.35 -22.64 12.71
N LYS A 21 21.61 -21.54 12.86
CA LYS A 21 20.39 -21.30 12.08
C LYS A 21 20.81 -20.92 10.68
N GLY A 22 20.65 -21.88 9.77
CA GLY A 22 21.09 -21.77 8.38
C GLY A 22 20.65 -20.49 7.65
N PRO A 23 21.32 -20.15 6.54
CA PRO A 23 21.26 -18.86 5.84
C PRO A 23 19.90 -18.53 5.17
N LEU A 24 18.85 -19.30 5.44
CA LEU A 24 17.56 -19.23 4.77
C LEU A 24 16.43 -18.65 5.65
N LYS A 25 16.67 -18.46 6.96
CA LYS A 25 15.62 -18.01 7.90
C LYS A 25 15.23 -16.52 7.73
N GLY A 26 16.10 -15.69 7.16
CA GLY A 26 15.83 -14.25 6.95
C GLY A 26 14.94 -13.92 5.74
N LYS A 27 15.07 -14.66 4.63
CA LYS A 27 14.36 -14.34 3.37
C LYS A 27 12.86 -14.65 3.42
N GLY A 28 12.44 -15.65 4.20
CA GLY A 28 11.02 -15.95 4.43
C GLY A 28 10.34 -14.90 5.31
N GLY A 29 11.03 -14.48 6.38
CA GLY A 29 10.55 -13.42 7.28
C GLY A 29 10.41 -12.07 6.59
N ALA A 30 11.38 -11.71 5.75
CA ALA A 30 11.35 -10.45 4.99
C ALA A 30 10.17 -10.39 4.00
N LEU A 31 9.90 -11.46 3.25
CA LEU A 31 8.73 -11.51 2.34
C LEU A 31 7.40 -11.45 3.10
N ALA A 32 7.29 -12.16 4.22
CA ALA A 32 6.08 -12.13 5.04
C ALA A 32 5.84 -10.73 5.66
N GLN A 33 6.90 -10.04 6.09
CA GLN A 33 6.82 -8.66 6.57
C GLN A 33 6.41 -7.72 5.45
N TRP A 34 7.03 -7.81 4.28
CA TRP A 34 6.68 -7.01 3.12
C TRP A 34 5.21 -7.23 2.71
N HIS A 35 4.74 -8.48 2.71
CA HIS A 35 3.34 -8.79 2.44
C HIS A 35 2.40 -8.06 3.40
N ARG A 36 2.67 -8.11 4.71
CA ARG A 36 1.85 -7.42 5.72
C ARG A 36 1.85 -5.90 5.52
N GLN A 37 3.00 -5.31 5.20
CA GLN A 37 3.12 -3.88 4.95
C GLN A 37 2.34 -3.45 3.70
N ALA A 38 2.48 -4.18 2.59
CA ALA A 38 1.74 -3.89 1.35
C ALA A 38 0.22 -4.07 1.53
N ALA A 39 -0.20 -5.10 2.27
CA ALA A 39 -1.61 -5.32 2.59
C ALA A 39 -2.18 -4.19 3.48
N HIS A 40 -1.42 -3.76 4.49
CA HIS A 40 -1.82 -2.63 5.33
C HIS A 40 -1.91 -1.33 4.51
N LYS A 41 -0.91 -1.04 3.68
CA LYS A 41 -0.91 0.11 2.77
C LYS A 41 -2.15 0.11 1.86
N LEU A 42 -2.50 -1.03 1.28
CA LEU A 42 -3.69 -1.16 0.43
C LEU A 42 -4.98 -0.89 1.23
N ALA A 43 -5.10 -1.42 2.45
CA ALA A 43 -6.26 -1.16 3.31
C ALA A 43 -6.39 0.34 3.66
N THR A 44 -5.29 0.99 4.04
CA THR A 44 -5.27 2.43 4.32
C THR A 44 -5.67 3.26 3.10
N VAL A 45 -5.19 2.90 1.91
CA VAL A 45 -5.61 3.58 0.66
C VAL A 45 -7.10 3.39 0.41
N HIS A 46 -7.65 2.19 0.62
CA HIS A 46 -9.09 1.94 0.46
C HIS A 46 -9.95 2.76 1.42
N GLU A 47 -9.53 2.90 2.68
CA GLU A 47 -10.20 3.77 3.65
C GLU A 47 -10.14 5.23 3.21
N ALA A 48 -8.97 5.72 2.81
CA ALA A 48 -8.80 7.09 2.32
C ALA A 48 -9.66 7.37 1.07
N MET A 49 -9.77 6.41 0.14
CA MET A 49 -10.68 6.51 -1.01
C MET A 49 -12.14 6.63 -0.58
N GLN A 50 -12.58 5.86 0.41
CA GLN A 50 -13.95 5.94 0.92
C GLN A 50 -14.22 7.29 1.58
N VAL A 51 -13.29 7.78 2.40
CA VAL A 51 -13.37 9.09 3.05
C VAL A 51 -13.48 10.21 2.01
N LEU A 52 -12.60 10.22 1.00
CA LEU A 52 -12.64 11.24 -0.05
C LEU A 52 -13.94 11.18 -0.86
N ALA A 53 -14.39 9.98 -1.23
CA ALA A 53 -15.67 9.80 -1.91
C ALA A 53 -16.85 10.30 -1.06
N GLN A 54 -16.82 10.07 0.25
CA GLN A 54 -17.85 10.52 1.16
C GLN A 54 -17.85 12.05 1.31
N ALA A 55 -16.67 12.67 1.46
CA ALA A 55 -16.54 14.13 1.54
C ALA A 55 -17.18 14.83 0.33
N THR A 56 -17.00 14.29 -0.89
CA THR A 56 -17.66 14.84 -2.08
C THR A 56 -19.18 14.73 -2.06
N ARG A 57 -19.75 13.77 -1.33
CA ARG A 57 -21.21 13.61 -1.22
C ARG A 57 -21.83 14.55 -0.20
N GLU A 58 -21.05 15.02 0.76
CA GLU A 58 -21.52 15.91 1.84
C GLU A 58 -21.57 17.37 1.40
N VAL A 59 -20.93 17.71 0.28
CA VAL A 59 -21.06 19.04 -0.34
C VAL A 59 -22.52 19.28 -0.76
N GLN A 60 -23.13 20.33 -0.20
CA GLN A 60 -24.49 20.75 -0.54
C GLN A 60 -24.54 21.31 -1.96
N GLY A 61 -25.60 20.98 -2.71
CA GLY A 61 -25.76 21.44 -4.09
C GLY A 61 -24.72 20.88 -5.08
N ARG A 62 -23.98 19.83 -4.70
CA ARG A 62 -22.95 19.23 -5.55
C ARG A 62 -23.49 18.83 -6.92
N ARG A 63 -22.74 19.18 -7.97
CA ARG A 63 -23.00 18.75 -9.34
C ARG A 63 -22.31 17.43 -9.68
N TRP A 64 -21.17 17.18 -9.04
CA TRP A 64 -20.37 15.97 -9.21
C TRP A 64 -19.99 15.38 -7.86
N SER A 65 -19.73 14.07 -7.86
CA SER A 65 -19.18 13.37 -6.69
C SER A 65 -18.27 12.24 -7.12
N LEU A 66 -17.33 11.89 -6.25
CA LEU A 66 -16.50 10.71 -6.42
C LEU A 66 -17.24 9.46 -5.94
N GLN A 67 -17.02 8.37 -6.67
CA GLN A 67 -17.43 7.05 -6.28
C GLN A 67 -16.26 6.09 -6.32
N VAL A 68 -16.16 5.26 -5.27
CA VAL A 68 -15.30 4.09 -5.27
C VAL A 68 -15.92 3.02 -6.17
N HIS A 69 -15.25 2.74 -7.27
CA HIS A 69 -15.61 1.70 -8.22
C HIS A 69 -14.70 0.48 -8.01
N ARG A 70 -15.31 -0.71 -7.88
CA ARG A 70 -14.57 -1.97 -7.75
C ARG A 70 -14.43 -2.60 -9.14
N LEU A 71 -13.20 -2.81 -9.57
CA LEU A 71 -12.85 -3.50 -10.81
C LEU A 71 -12.79 -5.02 -10.58
N ARG A 72 -12.56 -5.78 -11.66
CA ARG A 72 -12.23 -7.21 -11.57
C ARG A 72 -10.87 -7.36 -10.85
N ASP A 73 -10.68 -8.47 -10.14
CA ASP A 73 -9.44 -8.79 -9.39
C ASP A 73 -9.05 -7.77 -8.31
N THR A 74 -9.98 -7.54 -7.37
CA THR A 74 -9.83 -6.76 -6.12
C THR A 74 -9.41 -5.29 -6.25
N ALA A 75 -9.21 -4.77 -7.47
CA ALA A 75 -8.77 -3.40 -7.70
C ALA A 75 -9.87 -2.36 -7.45
N TRP A 76 -9.51 -1.24 -6.82
CA TRP A 76 -10.41 -0.14 -6.52
C TRP A 76 -9.98 1.13 -7.26
N GLN A 77 -10.95 1.95 -7.66
CA GLN A 77 -10.67 3.22 -8.33
C GLN A 77 -11.71 4.28 -7.96
N LEU A 78 -11.26 5.49 -7.67
CA LEU A 78 -12.09 6.67 -7.59
C LEU A 78 -12.42 7.18 -8.98
N ARG A 79 -13.71 7.39 -9.24
CA ARG A 79 -14.25 7.90 -10.50
C ARG A 79 -15.28 8.98 -10.26
N TRP A 80 -15.24 10.04 -11.06
CA TRP A 80 -16.24 11.09 -11.03
C TRP A 80 -17.58 10.63 -11.62
N ARG A 81 -18.66 11.12 -11.02
CA ARG A 81 -20.03 10.91 -11.48
C ARG A 81 -20.83 12.20 -11.32
N GLU A 82 -21.78 12.38 -12.21
CA GLU A 82 -22.81 13.40 -12.01
C GLU A 82 -23.68 13.03 -10.81
N ALA A 83 -23.96 14.04 -9.97
CA ALA A 83 -24.81 13.89 -8.79
C ALA A 83 -26.30 13.94 -9.17
N SER A 84 -26.64 14.73 -10.20
CA SER A 84 -28.00 14.87 -10.72
C SER A 84 -28.42 13.66 -11.56
N PRO A 85 -29.69 13.27 -11.54
CA PRO A 85 -30.21 12.26 -12.46
C PRO A 85 -30.20 12.77 -13.91
N PRO A 86 -29.85 11.92 -14.90
CA PRO A 86 -29.35 10.56 -14.74
C PRO A 86 -27.90 10.55 -14.21
N ARG A 87 -27.61 9.73 -13.20
CA ARG A 87 -26.26 9.61 -12.61
C ARG A 87 -25.29 8.94 -13.58
N SER A 88 -24.69 9.72 -14.47
CA SER A 88 -23.73 9.28 -15.47
C SER A 88 -22.31 9.19 -14.90
N HIS A 89 -21.43 8.49 -15.60
CA HIS A 89 -20.00 8.64 -15.43
C HIS A 89 -19.54 9.93 -16.10
N THR A 90 -18.62 10.65 -15.46
CA THR A 90 -17.96 11.80 -16.08
C THR A 90 -16.47 11.73 -15.81
N VAL A 91 -15.70 12.58 -16.49
CA VAL A 91 -14.24 12.65 -16.38
C VAL A 91 -13.82 14.08 -16.03
N TRP A 92 -12.60 14.22 -15.51
CA TRP A 92 -12.14 15.52 -15.01
C TRP A 92 -12.09 16.59 -16.10
N GLU A 93 -11.75 16.19 -17.32
CA GLU A 93 -11.66 17.04 -18.50
C GLU A 93 -13.02 17.66 -18.88
N CYS A 94 -14.13 17.04 -18.46
CA CYS A 94 -15.47 17.62 -18.59
C CYS A 94 -15.82 18.55 -17.41
N ILE A 95 -15.32 18.26 -16.20
CA ILE A 95 -15.61 19.03 -14.98
C ILE A 95 -14.80 20.32 -14.93
N GLU A 96 -13.51 20.26 -15.24
CA GLU A 96 -12.55 21.35 -15.05
C GLU A 96 -12.97 22.67 -15.72
N PRO A 97 -13.46 22.68 -16.98
CA PRO A 97 -13.91 23.92 -17.62
C PRO A 97 -15.08 24.59 -16.90
N GLU A 98 -15.94 23.80 -16.24
CA GLU A 98 -17.13 24.28 -15.54
C GLU A 98 -16.81 24.92 -14.18
N LEU A 99 -15.61 24.72 -13.65
CA LEU A 99 -15.20 25.26 -12.35
C LEU A 99 -15.18 26.79 -12.33
N SER A 100 -15.03 27.44 -13.49
CA SER A 100 -15.08 28.91 -13.63
C SER A 100 -16.44 29.51 -13.25
N GLN A 101 -17.50 28.69 -13.23
CA GLN A 101 -18.86 29.09 -12.87
C GLN A 101 -19.15 28.92 -11.36
N LEU A 102 -18.20 28.36 -10.61
CA LEU A 102 -18.36 28.08 -9.18
C LEU A 102 -17.71 29.17 -8.33
N ALA A 103 -18.11 29.22 -7.05
CA ALA A 103 -17.39 30.01 -6.07
C ALA A 103 -15.90 29.59 -6.02
N PRO A 104 -14.94 30.52 -5.95
CA PRO A 104 -13.51 30.21 -6.05
C PRO A 104 -13.02 29.14 -5.05
N GLY A 105 -13.52 29.18 -3.81
CA GLY A 105 -13.18 28.18 -2.80
C GLY A 105 -13.63 26.77 -3.15
N LEU A 106 -14.83 26.62 -3.74
CA LEU A 106 -15.34 25.32 -4.18
C LEU A 106 -14.57 24.80 -5.40
N ALA A 107 -14.27 25.69 -6.35
CA ALA A 107 -13.45 25.36 -7.52
C ALA A 107 -12.06 24.86 -7.12
N GLN A 108 -11.40 25.57 -6.18
CA GLN A 108 -10.09 25.17 -5.67
C GLN A 108 -10.16 23.83 -4.92
N TRP A 109 -11.16 23.66 -4.05
CA TRP A 109 -11.37 22.40 -3.32
C TRP A 109 -11.61 21.20 -4.26
N LEU A 110 -12.32 21.39 -5.37
CA LEU A 110 -12.52 20.33 -6.38
C LEU A 110 -11.22 19.95 -7.09
N ARG A 111 -10.32 20.90 -7.38
CA ARG A 111 -9.00 20.61 -7.96
C ARG A 111 -8.15 19.78 -7.00
N GLU A 112 -8.08 20.18 -5.73
CA GLU A 112 -7.35 19.43 -4.70
C GLU A 112 -7.93 18.03 -4.49
N THR A 113 -9.25 17.91 -4.60
CA THR A 113 -9.96 16.62 -4.57
C THR A 113 -9.59 15.74 -5.75
N GLN A 114 -9.47 16.31 -6.96
CA GLN A 114 -9.01 15.59 -8.14
C GLN A 114 -7.57 15.10 -7.97
N ASP A 115 -6.66 15.96 -7.52
CA ASP A 115 -5.26 15.60 -7.29
C ASP A 115 -5.16 14.44 -6.28
N SER A 116 -5.95 14.52 -5.21
CA SER A 116 -6.05 13.47 -4.20
C SER A 116 -6.60 12.17 -4.78
N ALA A 117 -7.61 12.23 -5.65
CA ALA A 117 -8.19 11.05 -6.28
C ALA A 117 -7.21 10.35 -7.23
N VAL A 118 -6.44 11.12 -8.02
CA VAL A 118 -5.39 10.60 -8.90
C VAL A 118 -4.29 9.94 -8.07
N LEU A 119 -3.81 10.61 -7.02
CA LEU A 119 -2.78 10.07 -6.13
C LEU A 119 -3.22 8.76 -5.49
N LEU A 120 -4.43 8.71 -4.92
CA LEU A 120 -4.97 7.51 -4.28
C LEU A 120 -5.12 6.35 -5.28
N ASN A 121 -5.59 6.62 -6.50
CA ASN A 121 -5.69 5.62 -7.55
C ASN A 121 -4.32 5.00 -7.90
N HIS A 122 -3.26 5.82 -7.98
CA HIS A 122 -1.92 5.31 -8.21
C HIS A 122 -1.35 4.55 -7.01
N GLN A 123 -1.59 5.03 -5.78
CA GLN A 123 -1.16 4.33 -4.57
C GLN A 123 -1.81 2.95 -4.44
N GLU A 124 -3.09 2.82 -4.78
CA GLU A 124 -3.81 1.53 -4.86
C GLU A 124 -3.08 0.61 -5.85
N GLN A 125 -2.84 1.11 -7.06
CA GLN A 125 -2.25 0.33 -8.13
C GLN A 125 -0.86 -0.20 -7.72
N VAL A 126 -0.03 0.66 -7.13
CA VAL A 126 1.30 0.31 -6.63
C VAL A 126 1.21 -0.76 -5.54
N ALA A 127 0.39 -0.56 -4.51
CA ALA A 127 0.26 -1.51 -3.40
C ALA A 127 -0.24 -2.89 -3.88
N ARG A 128 -1.17 -2.90 -4.85
CA ARG A 128 -1.65 -4.14 -5.47
C ARG A 128 -0.57 -4.84 -6.29
N TYR A 129 0.27 -4.10 -7.03
CA TYR A 129 1.40 -4.68 -7.74
C TYR A 129 2.49 -5.21 -6.81
N GLU A 130 2.73 -4.56 -5.67
CA GLU A 130 3.60 -5.08 -4.61
C GLU A 130 3.09 -6.46 -4.14
N LEU A 131 1.80 -6.56 -3.77
CA LEU A 131 1.20 -7.83 -3.35
C LEU A 131 1.29 -8.92 -4.43
N LYS A 132 1.00 -8.58 -5.68
CA LYS A 132 1.11 -9.51 -6.81
C LYS A 132 2.54 -10.01 -7.00
N THR A 133 3.53 -9.13 -6.81
CA THR A 133 4.95 -9.48 -6.91
C THR A 133 5.36 -10.42 -5.78
N ILE A 134 4.94 -10.14 -4.55
CA ILE A 134 5.22 -11.00 -3.39
C ILE A 134 4.58 -12.38 -3.56
N ALA A 135 3.32 -12.45 -4.02
CA ALA A 135 2.65 -13.71 -4.30
C ALA A 135 3.41 -14.57 -5.33
N ARG A 136 3.94 -13.94 -6.40
CA ARG A 136 4.78 -14.62 -7.39
C ARG A 136 6.08 -15.14 -6.77
N LEU A 137 6.77 -14.34 -5.95
CA LEU A 137 8.02 -14.74 -5.29
C LEU A 137 7.81 -15.87 -4.26
N LEU A 138 6.65 -15.93 -3.62
CA LEU A 138 6.27 -17.02 -2.74
C LEU A 138 5.92 -18.29 -3.54
N GLY A 139 5.19 -18.15 -4.65
CA GLY A 139 4.84 -19.26 -5.55
C GLY A 139 6.05 -19.87 -6.28
N SER A 140 7.02 -19.04 -6.70
CA SER A 140 8.26 -19.50 -7.35
C SER A 140 9.27 -20.15 -6.39
N ARG A 141 8.98 -20.17 -5.08
CA ARG A 141 9.80 -20.84 -4.05
C ARG A 141 9.37 -22.28 -3.76
N ALA A 142 8.28 -22.77 -4.36
CA ALA A 142 7.97 -24.19 -4.31
C ALA A 142 9.03 -24.97 -5.11
N PRO A 143 9.72 -25.96 -4.51
CA PRO A 143 10.72 -26.73 -5.25
C PRO A 143 10.04 -27.54 -6.35
N HIS A 144 10.62 -27.51 -7.56
CA HIS A 144 10.45 -28.59 -8.53
C HIS A 144 11.05 -29.87 -7.92
N GLY A 145 10.27 -30.54 -7.07
CA GLY A 145 10.48 -31.95 -6.70
C GLY A 145 9.95 -32.83 -7.82
N GLY A 146 10.54 -32.71 -9.01
CA GLY A 146 10.35 -33.66 -10.10
C GLY A 146 11.22 -34.87 -9.82
N GLU A 147 10.56 -35.98 -9.54
CA GLU A 147 11.12 -37.31 -9.28
C GLU A 147 12.25 -37.68 -10.27
N HIS A 148 13.45 -37.91 -9.73
CA HIS A 148 14.45 -38.75 -10.36
C HIS A 148 14.84 -39.86 -9.38
N GLY A 149 14.42 -41.07 -9.71
CA GLY A 149 14.75 -42.36 -9.09
C GLY A 149 13.82 -43.40 -9.74
N ALA A 150 14.14 -43.97 -10.91
CA ALA A 150 15.22 -44.91 -11.22
C ALA A 150 15.11 -46.20 -10.38
N GLY A 151 14.92 -47.34 -11.07
CA GLY A 151 15.09 -48.69 -10.53
C GLY A 151 14.00 -49.64 -10.95
#